data_AF-A0A438ZK69-F1
#
_entry.id   AF-A0A438ZK69-F1
#
_cell.length_a   1.000
_cell.length_b   1.000
_cell.length_c   1.000
_cell.angle_alpha   90.00
_cell.angle_beta   90.00
_cell.angle_gamma   90.00
#
_symmetry.space_group_name_H-M   'P 1'
#
loop_
_entity.id
_entity.type
_entity.pdbx_description
1 polymer ?
#
loop_
_entity_poly.entity_id
_entity_poly.type
_entity_poly.pdbx_seq_one_letter_code
_entity_poly.pdbx_strand_id
1 'polypeptide(L)'
;MRAWRLEANEKKIVYVEGESDKIFLTLLNKVKNLCIDSIFSCKSNTKLFEKAESIKEYLKLKDIYIVFDSDNQTKETKIQEIKKQLQENPEEEHRLNDEEFNQIKIFLFPENDETKHDLNYCELEHLLEKMAKESENEAFYTKFRQHYDTLLDEAFEETNQNQTPIRREQKKHAKCWLQPYITLSVCLERGFVPCGLNDLDPVSTTAKMIDKPKNTEILKKFFNFDLTELQALIDFLN
;
A
#
# COMPACT_ATOMS: atom_id res chain seq x y z
N MET A 1 22.78 -21.68 30.96
CA MET A 1 22.49 -20.25 30.73
C MET A 1 22.81 -19.93 29.28
N ARG A 2 21.81 -19.99 28.39
CA ARG A 2 21.93 -19.47 27.02
C ARG A 2 21.41 -18.05 27.06
N ALA A 3 22.26 -17.11 26.68
CA ALA A 3 21.94 -15.70 26.62
C ALA A 3 20.71 -15.50 25.74
N TRP A 4 19.60 -15.11 26.37
CA TRP A 4 18.48 -14.50 25.69
C TRP A 4 18.98 -13.16 25.16
N ARG A 5 19.57 -13.15 23.97
CA ARG A 5 19.42 -11.97 23.12
C ARG A 5 17.93 -11.90 22.85
N LEU A 6 17.25 -11.05 23.61
CA LEU A 6 16.18 -10.25 23.04
C LEU A 6 16.80 -9.63 21.81
N GLU A 7 16.60 -10.27 20.65
CA GLU A 7 16.75 -9.60 19.37
C GLU A 7 15.90 -8.35 19.52
N ALA A 8 16.57 -7.20 19.60
CA ALA A 8 15.89 -5.95 19.41
C ALA A 8 15.26 -6.09 18.03
N ASN A 9 13.96 -6.42 17.96
CA ASN A 9 13.18 -6.29 16.73
C ASN A 9 13.49 -4.90 16.23
N GLU A 10 14.31 -4.79 15.18
CA GLU A 10 14.63 -3.52 14.57
C GLU A 10 13.29 -2.90 14.21
N LYS A 11 13.01 -1.77 14.85
CA LYS A 11 11.71 -1.11 14.76
C LYS A 11 11.64 -0.45 13.40
N LYS A 12 10.91 -1.05 12.45
CA LYS A 12 10.82 -0.56 11.06
C LYS A 12 9.68 0.43 10.92
N ILE A 13 9.96 1.59 10.34
CA ILE A 13 8.94 2.55 9.91
C ILE A 13 8.86 2.49 8.39
N VAL A 14 7.64 2.36 7.86
CA VAL A 14 7.41 2.33 6.41
C VAL A 14 6.60 3.54 5.97
N TYR A 15 7.03 4.20 4.90
CA TYR A 15 6.30 5.25 4.21
C TYR A 15 5.83 4.76 2.84
N VAL A 16 4.58 5.04 2.51
CA VAL A 16 3.92 4.64 1.25
C VAL A 16 3.20 5.82 0.60
N GLU A 17 2.95 5.76 -0.71
CA GLU A 17 2.39 6.88 -1.46
C GLU A 17 0.93 7.17 -1.06
N GLY A 18 0.11 6.12 -1.07
CA GLY A 18 -1.34 6.17 -0.94
C GLY A 18 -1.88 5.50 0.31
N GLU A 19 -3.18 5.68 0.56
CA GLU A 19 -3.86 5.04 1.68
C GLU A 19 -4.20 3.57 1.38
N SER A 20 -4.43 3.23 0.10
CA SER A 20 -4.58 1.84 -0.35
C SER A 20 -3.36 1.01 0.02
N ASP A 21 -2.16 1.54 -0.24
CA ASP A 21 -0.88 0.90 0.03
C ASP A 21 -0.68 0.68 1.52
N LYS A 22 -1.08 1.67 2.33
CA LYS A 22 -1.03 1.57 3.79
C LYS A 22 -1.95 0.46 4.29
N ILE A 23 -3.17 0.36 3.76
CA ILE A 23 -4.12 -0.71 4.09
C ILE A 23 -3.51 -2.07 3.74
N PHE A 24 -2.97 -2.19 2.52
CA PHE A 24 -2.34 -3.41 2.05
C PHE A 24 -1.15 -3.83 2.93
N LEU A 25 -0.19 -2.94 3.16
CA LEU A 25 0.98 -3.26 3.98
C LEU A 25 0.61 -3.55 5.43
N THR A 26 -0.46 -2.93 5.95
CA THR A 26 -0.98 -3.27 7.29
C THR A 26 -1.47 -4.71 7.33
N LEU A 27 -2.19 -5.15 6.29
CA LEU A 27 -2.66 -6.52 6.18
C LEU A 27 -1.49 -7.50 5.98
N LEU A 28 -0.56 -7.18 5.08
CA LEU A 28 0.63 -7.99 4.80
C LEU A 28 1.50 -8.16 6.05
N ASN A 29 1.77 -7.07 6.79
CA ASN A 29 2.53 -7.10 8.04
C ASN A 29 1.92 -8.07 9.04
N LYS A 30 0.59 -8.12 9.16
CA LYS A 30 -0.09 -9.08 10.05
C LYS A 30 -0.04 -10.52 9.55
N VAL A 31 -0.19 -10.74 8.25
CA VAL A 31 -0.22 -12.10 7.67
C VAL A 31 1.17 -12.73 7.66
N LYS A 32 2.20 -11.96 7.32
CA LYS A 32 3.59 -12.42 7.17
C LYS A 32 4.47 -12.12 8.38
N ASN A 33 3.96 -11.41 9.39
CA ASN A 33 4.68 -11.04 10.61
C ASN A 33 5.99 -10.28 10.33
N LEU A 34 5.90 -9.21 9.53
CA LEU A 34 7.06 -8.44 9.04
C LEU A 34 7.69 -7.51 10.11
N CYS A 35 7.16 -7.52 11.34
CA CYS A 35 7.64 -6.70 12.47
C CYS A 35 7.69 -5.19 12.16
N ILE A 36 6.80 -4.68 11.31
CA ILE A 36 6.70 -3.25 11.02
C ILE A 36 5.97 -2.53 12.17
N ASP A 37 6.63 -1.52 12.74
CA ASP A 37 6.13 -0.75 13.87
C ASP A 37 5.02 0.23 13.47
N SER A 38 5.21 0.93 12.36
CA SER A 38 4.25 1.94 11.88
C SER A 38 4.36 2.12 10.37
N ILE A 39 3.20 2.32 9.73
CA ILE A 39 3.08 2.55 8.29
C ILE A 39 2.39 3.91 8.09
N PHE A 40 3.05 4.81 7.37
CA PHE A 40 2.56 6.16 7.10
C PHE A 40 2.26 6.34 5.62
N SER A 41 1.05 6.84 5.31
CA SER A 41 0.72 7.29 3.95
C SER A 41 1.16 8.74 3.76
N CYS A 42 1.76 9.02 2.61
CA CYS A 42 2.06 10.36 2.11
C CYS A 42 0.84 11.03 1.47
N LYS A 43 -0.28 10.30 1.27
CA LYS A 43 -1.51 10.72 0.57
C LYS A 43 -1.33 11.07 -0.92
N SER A 44 -0.10 11.15 -1.40
CA SER A 44 0.30 11.34 -2.79
C SER A 44 1.79 11.06 -2.94
N ASN A 45 2.18 10.56 -4.11
CA ASN A 45 3.57 10.42 -4.56
C ASN A 45 4.41 11.72 -4.48
N THR A 46 3.79 12.89 -4.53
CA THR A 46 4.47 14.21 -4.51
C THR A 46 4.56 14.85 -3.12
N LYS A 47 4.08 14.16 -2.07
CA LYS A 47 3.90 14.73 -0.72
C LYS A 47 4.80 14.11 0.34
N LEU A 48 5.84 13.37 -0.05
CA LEU A 48 6.80 12.80 0.90
C LEU A 48 7.52 13.87 1.72
N PHE A 49 7.76 15.05 1.14
CA PHE A 49 8.38 16.19 1.84
C PHE A 49 7.61 16.61 3.12
N GLU A 50 6.29 16.42 3.16
CA GLU A 50 5.45 16.69 4.36
C GLU A 50 5.79 15.74 5.52
N LYS A 51 6.59 14.69 5.29
CA LYS A 51 7.05 13.71 6.27
C LYS A 51 8.52 13.86 6.64
N ALA A 52 9.25 14.79 6.04
CA ALA A 52 10.70 14.93 6.22
C ALA A 52 11.12 15.11 7.69
N GLU A 53 10.39 15.94 8.46
CA GLU A 53 10.61 16.10 9.91
C GLU A 53 10.55 14.73 10.63
N SER A 54 9.44 14.01 10.46
CA SER A 54 9.26 12.70 11.10
C SER A 54 10.31 11.67 10.66
N ILE A 55 10.69 11.66 9.38
CA ILE A 55 11.72 10.76 8.85
C ILE A 55 13.06 11.06 9.53
N LYS A 56 13.43 12.33 9.60
CA LYS A 56 14.68 12.79 10.23
C LYS A 56 14.74 12.45 11.72
N GLU A 57 13.61 12.56 12.41
CA GLU A 57 13.53 12.14 13.82
C GLU A 57 13.65 10.62 13.99
N TYR A 58 12.92 9.85 13.18
CA TYR A 58 12.91 8.39 13.28
C TYR A 58 14.23 7.75 12.83
N LEU A 59 14.94 8.32 11.86
CA LEU A 59 16.26 7.84 11.41
C LEU A 59 17.26 7.67 12.56
N LYS A 60 17.10 8.43 13.65
CA LYS A 60 17.96 8.34 14.85
C LYS A 60 17.74 7.06 15.67
N LEU A 61 16.60 6.39 15.48
CA LEU A 61 16.11 5.34 16.38
C LEU A 61 15.63 4.07 15.66
N LYS A 62 15.32 4.18 14.37
CA LYS A 62 14.54 3.20 13.60
C LYS A 62 15.03 3.14 12.17
N ASP A 63 14.93 1.96 11.58
CA ASP A 63 15.10 1.80 10.14
C ASP A 63 13.91 2.40 9.40
N ILE A 64 14.20 3.19 8.36
CA ILE A 64 13.20 3.80 7.50
C ILE A 64 13.15 3.08 6.17
N TYR A 65 11.94 2.70 5.79
CA TYR A 65 11.63 2.08 4.51
C TYR A 65 10.66 2.98 3.74
N ILE A 66 10.87 3.11 2.43
CA ILE A 66 9.96 3.76 1.50
C ILE A 66 9.54 2.71 0.47
N VAL A 67 8.24 2.50 0.31
CA VAL A 67 7.66 1.54 -0.64
C VAL A 67 6.69 2.28 -1.55
N PHE A 68 7.15 2.63 -2.75
CA PHE A 68 6.46 3.50 -3.70
C PHE A 68 6.24 2.80 -5.04
N ASP A 69 5.31 3.27 -5.86
CA ASP A 69 5.24 2.86 -7.26
C ASP A 69 6.29 3.62 -8.09
N SER A 70 6.80 2.97 -9.13
CA SER A 70 7.80 3.54 -10.03
C SER A 70 7.19 4.54 -11.01
N ASP A 71 5.86 4.62 -11.13
CA ASP A 71 5.14 5.51 -12.05
C ASP A 71 5.64 5.42 -13.51
N ASN A 72 6.06 4.23 -13.95
CA ASN A 72 6.70 3.99 -15.25
C ASN A 72 8.02 4.78 -15.48
N GLN A 73 8.69 5.18 -14.39
CA GLN A 73 10.00 5.82 -14.40
C GLN A 73 11.11 4.83 -14.08
N THR A 74 12.33 5.12 -14.53
CA THR A 74 13.50 4.33 -14.12
C THR A 74 13.72 4.45 -12.62
N LYS A 75 14.29 3.41 -12.00
CA LYS A 75 14.61 3.39 -10.57
C LYS A 75 15.43 4.63 -10.15
N GLU A 76 16.45 4.97 -10.94
CA GLU A 76 17.28 6.15 -10.70
C GLU A 76 16.46 7.44 -10.70
N THR A 77 15.57 7.63 -11.68
CA THR A 77 14.74 8.84 -11.78
C THR A 77 13.85 8.99 -10.56
N LYS A 78 13.18 7.89 -10.15
CA LYS A 78 12.28 7.91 -8.99
C LYS A 78 13.04 8.11 -7.67
N ILE A 79 14.25 7.54 -7.53
CA ILE A 79 15.12 7.78 -6.37
C ILE A 79 15.56 9.25 -6.31
N GLN A 80 15.92 9.87 -7.44
CA GLN A 80 16.26 11.30 -7.47
C GLN A 80 15.05 12.18 -7.12
N GLU A 81 13.84 11.79 -7.54
CA GLU A 81 12.61 12.47 -7.13
C GLU A 81 12.39 12.40 -5.61
N ILE A 82 12.52 11.21 -5.03
CA ILE A 82 12.43 10.99 -3.57
C ILE A 82 13.52 11.79 -2.84
N LYS A 83 14.75 11.79 -3.35
CA LYS A 83 15.88 12.57 -2.81
C LYS A 83 15.56 14.06 -2.78
N LYS A 84 15.07 14.61 -3.88
CA LYS A 84 14.63 16.01 -3.96
C LYS A 84 13.54 16.33 -2.94
N GLN A 85 12.55 15.44 -2.78
CA GLN A 85 11.48 15.62 -1.81
C GLN A 85 11.98 15.64 -0.36
N LEU A 86 13.09 14.98 -0.04
CA LEU A 86 13.62 14.91 1.33
C LEU A 86 14.77 15.89 1.61
N GLN A 87 15.48 16.34 0.58
CA GLN A 87 16.67 17.19 0.74
C GLN A 87 16.46 18.64 0.27
N GLU A 88 15.51 18.93 -0.62
CA GLU A 88 15.31 20.28 -1.17
C GLU A 88 13.97 20.90 -0.76
N ASN A 89 12.88 20.15 -0.91
CA ASN A 89 11.52 20.64 -0.72
C ASN A 89 11.12 21.00 0.73
N PRO A 90 11.60 20.30 1.78
CA PRO A 90 11.25 20.63 3.15
C PRO A 90 11.89 21.93 3.64
N GLU A 91 11.43 22.42 4.81
CA GLU A 91 12.11 23.48 5.55
C GLU A 91 13.55 23.09 5.88
N GLU A 92 14.46 24.08 5.94
CA GLU A 92 15.91 23.85 5.97
C GLU A 92 16.36 22.94 7.12
N GLU A 93 15.74 23.06 8.29
CA GLU A 93 16.00 22.24 9.47
C GLU A 93 15.59 20.77 9.32
N HIS A 94 14.62 20.47 8.44
CA HIS A 94 14.10 19.13 8.20
C HIS A 94 14.71 18.45 6.96
N ARG A 95 15.49 19.17 6.15
CA ARG A 95 16.19 18.59 5.01
C ARG A 95 17.15 17.50 5.47
N LEU A 96 17.14 16.37 4.79
CA LEU A 96 18.11 15.30 5.01
C LEU A 96 19.43 15.65 4.31
N ASN A 97 20.56 15.26 4.91
CA ASN A 97 21.84 15.22 4.22
C ASN A 97 22.02 13.87 3.47
N ASP A 98 23.13 13.72 2.74
CA ASP A 98 23.38 12.49 1.97
C ASP A 98 23.58 11.25 2.86
N GLU A 99 24.20 11.40 4.03
CA GLU A 99 24.39 10.29 4.98
C GLU A 99 23.07 9.84 5.60
N GLU A 100 22.19 10.77 5.94
CA GLU A 100 20.83 10.48 6.41
C GLU A 100 19.98 9.83 5.31
N PHE A 101 20.07 10.34 4.07
CA PHE A 101 19.33 9.78 2.94
C PHE A 101 19.77 8.34 2.62
N ASN A 102 21.07 8.07 2.64
CA ASN A 102 21.63 6.75 2.33
C ASN A 102 21.26 5.67 3.37
N GLN A 103 20.74 6.05 4.54
CA GLN A 103 20.20 5.11 5.54
C GLN A 103 18.79 4.64 5.20
N ILE A 104 18.07 5.34 4.31
CA ILE A 104 16.71 4.99 3.92
C ILE A 104 16.75 3.84 2.92
N LYS A 105 15.98 2.79 3.22
CA LYS A 105 15.78 1.63 2.33
C LYS A 105 14.60 1.93 1.40
N ILE A 106 14.79 1.86 0.08
CA ILE A 106 13.76 2.20 -0.90
C ILE A 106 13.42 0.98 -1.75
N PHE A 107 12.14 0.64 -1.82
CA PHE A 107 11.56 -0.35 -2.72
C PHE A 107 10.59 0.33 -3.67
N LEU A 108 10.70 0.03 -4.96
CA LEU A 108 9.86 0.60 -6.01
C LEU A 108 9.10 -0.51 -6.73
N PHE A 109 7.81 -0.31 -6.95
CA PHE A 109 6.94 -1.21 -7.70
C PHE A 109 6.84 -0.84 -9.19
N PRO A 110 6.95 -1.81 -10.11
CA PRO A 110 7.57 -3.11 -9.90
C PRO A 110 9.09 -2.97 -9.75
N GLU A 111 9.71 -4.05 -9.30
CA GLU A 111 11.15 -4.20 -9.25
C GLU A 111 11.72 -4.16 -10.70
N ASN A 112 11.97 -2.96 -11.20
CA ASN A 112 12.52 -2.76 -12.53
C ASN A 112 13.96 -3.28 -12.59
N ASP A 113 14.21 -4.27 -13.45
CA ASP A 113 15.49 -4.39 -14.15
C ASP A 113 15.63 -3.11 -15.01
N GLU A 114 16.74 -2.39 -14.84
CA GLU A 114 17.04 -1.03 -15.35
C GLU A 114 16.85 -0.84 -16.87
N THR A 115 16.51 -1.90 -17.59
CA THR A 115 16.59 -2.01 -19.05
C THR A 115 15.25 -2.01 -19.78
N LYS A 116 14.10 -2.21 -19.13
CA LYS A 116 12.80 -2.24 -19.81
C LYS A 116 11.68 -1.68 -18.93
N HIS A 117 10.95 -0.69 -19.45
CA HIS A 117 9.58 -0.35 -19.03
C HIS A 117 8.61 -1.22 -19.82
N ASP A 118 8.03 -2.24 -19.19
CA ASP A 118 6.92 -3.03 -19.70
C ASP A 118 5.62 -2.36 -19.26
N LEU A 119 4.71 -2.08 -20.19
CA LEU A 119 3.39 -1.53 -19.83
C LEU A 119 2.52 -2.55 -19.07
N ASN A 120 2.94 -3.81 -18.99
CA ASN A 120 2.31 -4.86 -18.17
C ASN A 120 2.81 -4.87 -16.72
N TYR A 121 3.59 -3.88 -16.31
CA TYR A 121 4.20 -3.82 -15.00
C TYR A 121 3.17 -3.56 -13.90
N CYS A 122 3.23 -4.42 -12.87
CA CYS A 122 2.31 -4.35 -11.75
C CYS A 122 2.68 -3.20 -10.81
N GLU A 123 1.97 -2.07 -10.93
CA GLU A 123 1.71 -1.18 -9.77
C GLU A 123 1.06 -2.00 -8.66
N LEU A 124 1.09 -1.51 -7.42
CA LEU A 124 0.55 -2.24 -6.29
C LEU A 124 -0.91 -2.68 -6.49
N GLU A 125 -1.73 -1.87 -7.13
CA GLU A 125 -3.13 -2.18 -7.46
C GLU A 125 -3.26 -3.42 -8.35
N HIS A 126 -2.37 -3.60 -9.32
CA HIS A 126 -2.38 -4.77 -10.20
C HIS A 126 -1.99 -6.04 -9.43
N LEU A 127 -1.01 -5.93 -8.53
CA LEU A 127 -0.62 -7.03 -7.65
C LEU A 127 -1.78 -7.41 -6.73
N LEU A 128 -2.45 -6.44 -6.12
CA LEU A 128 -3.62 -6.64 -5.27
C LEU A 128 -4.77 -7.33 -6.01
N GLU A 129 -5.04 -6.91 -7.25
CA GLU A 129 -6.03 -7.54 -8.11
C GLU A 129 -5.66 -9.00 -8.41
N LYS A 130 -4.38 -9.26 -8.74
CA LYS A 130 -3.89 -10.62 -8.98
C LYS A 130 -4.04 -11.48 -7.73
N MET A 131 -3.67 -10.98 -6.57
CA MET A 131 -3.83 -11.68 -5.28
C MET A 131 -5.30 -12.03 -5.02
N ALA A 132 -6.24 -11.14 -5.34
CA ALA A 132 -7.67 -11.40 -5.13
C ALA A 132 -8.23 -12.42 -6.13
N LYS A 133 -7.82 -12.35 -7.41
CA LYS A 133 -8.18 -13.32 -8.46
C LYS A 133 -7.66 -14.72 -8.18
N GLU A 134 -6.45 -14.84 -7.64
CA GLU A 134 -5.81 -16.12 -7.35
C GLU A 134 -6.07 -16.61 -5.92
N SER A 135 -7.01 -15.99 -5.20
CA SER A 135 -7.40 -16.38 -3.85
C SER A 135 -8.34 -17.58 -3.84
N GLU A 136 -8.54 -18.20 -2.66
CA GLU A 136 -9.56 -19.23 -2.45
C GLU A 136 -10.98 -18.73 -2.81
N ASN A 137 -11.20 -17.41 -2.77
CA ASN A 137 -12.49 -16.77 -3.03
C ASN A 137 -12.51 -15.99 -4.36
N GLU A 138 -11.86 -16.50 -5.42
CA GLU A 138 -11.91 -15.94 -6.78
C GLU A 138 -13.34 -15.61 -7.25
N ALA A 139 -14.29 -16.53 -7.02
CA ALA A 139 -15.68 -16.36 -7.42
C ALA A 139 -16.35 -15.15 -6.73
N PHE A 140 -15.94 -14.85 -5.49
CA PHE A 140 -16.39 -13.66 -4.79
C PHE A 140 -15.78 -12.40 -5.41
N TYR A 141 -14.47 -12.40 -5.66
CA TYR A 141 -13.81 -11.27 -6.32
C TYR A 141 -14.43 -10.95 -7.68
N THR A 142 -14.68 -11.98 -8.50
CA THR A 142 -15.31 -11.81 -9.82
C THR A 142 -16.68 -11.17 -9.72
N LYS A 143 -17.54 -11.64 -8.81
CA LYS A 143 -18.87 -11.04 -8.58
C LYS A 143 -18.76 -9.62 -8.04
N PHE A 144 -17.87 -9.39 -7.08
CA PHE A 144 -17.63 -8.07 -6.52
C PHE A 144 -17.24 -7.08 -7.63
N ARG A 145 -16.28 -7.43 -8.50
CA ARG A 145 -15.86 -6.57 -9.61
C ARG A 145 -17.00 -6.30 -10.57
N GLN A 146 -17.75 -7.31 -10.98
CA GLN A 146 -18.92 -7.12 -11.86
C GLN A 146 -19.89 -6.07 -11.29
N HIS A 147 -20.24 -6.18 -10.01
CA HIS A 147 -21.14 -5.23 -9.36
C HIS A 147 -20.51 -3.85 -9.15
N TYR A 148 -19.24 -3.82 -8.73
CA TYR A 148 -18.51 -2.58 -8.48
C TYR A 148 -18.32 -1.77 -9.78
N ASP A 149 -17.94 -2.44 -10.87
CA ASP A 149 -17.79 -1.82 -12.18
C ASP A 149 -19.12 -1.31 -12.73
N THR A 150 -20.20 -2.09 -12.59
CA THR A 150 -21.56 -1.62 -12.96
C THR A 150 -21.96 -0.36 -12.19
N LEU A 151 -21.73 -0.35 -10.86
CA LEU A 151 -22.05 0.79 -10.02
C LEU A 151 -21.21 2.03 -10.36
N LEU A 152 -19.92 1.84 -10.66
CA LEU A 152 -19.07 2.92 -11.13
C LEU A 152 -19.55 3.45 -12.48
N ASP A 153 -19.98 2.58 -13.39
CA ASP A 153 -20.47 2.98 -14.70
C ASP A 153 -21.73 3.83 -14.57
N GLU A 154 -22.69 3.40 -13.76
CA GLU A 154 -23.89 4.18 -13.43
C GLU A 154 -23.53 5.54 -12.80
N ALA A 155 -22.65 5.55 -11.80
CA ALA A 155 -22.25 6.79 -11.10
C ALA A 155 -21.45 7.76 -11.99
N PHE A 156 -20.69 7.23 -12.96
CA PHE A 156 -19.87 8.03 -13.88
C PHE A 156 -20.60 8.42 -15.16
N GLU A 157 -21.66 7.73 -15.57
CA GLU A 157 -22.56 8.17 -16.65
C GLU A 157 -23.22 9.52 -16.29
N GLU A 158 -23.55 9.73 -15.01
CA GLU A 158 -24.11 11.00 -14.51
C GLU A 158 -23.09 12.15 -14.46
N THR A 159 -21.79 11.86 -14.37
CA THR A 159 -20.74 12.88 -14.10
C THR A 159 -19.73 13.12 -15.23
N ASN A 160 -19.58 12.22 -16.22
CA ASN A 160 -18.43 12.24 -17.14
C ASN A 160 -18.77 12.39 -18.64
N GLN A 161 -19.82 13.12 -19.03
CA GLN A 161 -20.09 13.39 -20.46
C GLN A 161 -18.88 13.92 -21.26
N ASN A 162 -17.85 14.51 -20.61
CA ASN A 162 -16.69 15.15 -21.25
C ASN A 162 -15.30 14.50 -20.99
N GLN A 163 -15.19 13.26 -20.48
CA GLN A 163 -13.88 12.60 -20.25
C GLN A 163 -13.53 11.54 -21.30
N THR A 164 -12.24 11.45 -21.66
CA THR A 164 -11.69 10.45 -22.59
C THR A 164 -11.78 9.02 -22.03
N PRO A 165 -11.98 7.98 -22.87
CA PRO A 165 -12.16 6.59 -22.44
C PRO A 165 -11.03 6.06 -21.55
N ILE A 166 -9.77 6.33 -21.91
CA ILE A 166 -8.57 5.89 -21.17
C ILE A 166 -8.57 6.46 -19.74
N ARG A 167 -8.97 7.73 -19.57
CA ARG A 167 -9.01 8.39 -18.27
C ARG A 167 -10.18 7.89 -17.40
N ARG A 168 -11.26 7.40 -18.03
CA ARG A 168 -12.37 6.71 -17.34
C ARG A 168 -11.91 5.34 -16.86
N GLU A 169 -11.26 4.56 -17.71
CA GLU A 169 -10.77 3.22 -17.40
C GLU A 169 -9.70 3.23 -16.30
N GLN A 170 -8.72 4.15 -16.37
CA GLN A 170 -7.76 4.38 -15.28
C GLN A 170 -8.45 4.77 -13.96
N LYS A 171 -9.53 5.56 -13.98
CA LYS A 171 -10.29 5.87 -12.75
C LYS A 171 -11.09 4.68 -12.23
N LYS A 172 -11.59 3.79 -13.10
CA LYS A 172 -12.30 2.55 -12.70
C LYS A 172 -11.38 1.53 -12.04
N HIS A 173 -10.14 1.44 -12.50
CA HIS A 173 -9.14 0.52 -11.94
C HIS A 173 -8.43 1.10 -10.72
N ALA A 174 -8.11 2.40 -10.71
CA ALA A 174 -7.07 2.91 -9.82
C ALA A 174 -7.51 3.39 -8.43
N LYS A 175 -8.80 3.65 -8.12
CA LYS A 175 -9.11 4.24 -6.80
C LYS A 175 -10.35 3.65 -6.15
N CYS A 176 -10.12 3.08 -4.97
CA CYS A 176 -11.11 2.75 -3.93
C CYS A 176 -11.81 1.39 -4.03
N TRP A 177 -11.31 0.38 -4.75
CA TRP A 177 -11.93 -0.97 -4.71
C TRP A 177 -11.48 -1.82 -3.52
N LEU A 178 -10.22 -1.68 -3.08
CA LEU A 178 -9.61 -2.52 -2.05
C LEU A 178 -10.37 -2.43 -0.72
N GLN A 179 -10.71 -1.21 -0.31
CA GLN A 179 -11.34 -0.95 0.96
C GLN A 179 -12.80 -1.47 1.02
N PRO A 180 -13.68 -1.22 0.02
CA PRO A 180 -14.96 -1.91 -0.11
C PRO A 180 -14.84 -3.43 -0.19
N TYR A 181 -13.85 -3.96 -0.92
CA TYR A 181 -13.64 -5.39 -1.03
C TYR A 181 -13.32 -6.03 0.33
N ILE A 182 -12.37 -5.47 1.07
CA ILE A 182 -12.03 -5.90 2.44
C ILE A 182 -13.25 -5.82 3.37
N THR A 183 -13.98 -4.70 3.30
CA THR A 183 -15.13 -4.45 4.17
C THR A 183 -16.22 -5.49 3.93
N LEU A 184 -16.61 -5.69 2.67
CA LEU A 184 -17.66 -6.65 2.29
C LEU A 184 -17.26 -8.09 2.62
N SER A 185 -16.02 -8.47 2.32
CA SER A 185 -15.49 -9.81 2.62
C SER A 185 -15.65 -10.16 4.11
N VAL A 186 -15.25 -9.23 4.98
CA VAL A 186 -15.37 -9.41 6.44
C VAL A 186 -16.82 -9.40 6.90
N CYS A 187 -17.65 -8.48 6.41
CA CYS A 187 -19.05 -8.36 6.82
C CYS A 187 -19.86 -9.61 6.48
N LEU A 188 -19.68 -10.14 5.26
CA LEU A 188 -20.40 -11.33 4.80
C LEU A 188 -20.00 -12.58 5.58
N GLU A 189 -18.70 -12.83 5.76
CA GLU A 189 -18.21 -14.00 6.50
C GLU A 189 -18.61 -13.98 7.99
N ARG A 190 -18.73 -12.79 8.58
CA ARG A 190 -19.16 -12.68 9.98
C ARG A 190 -20.67 -12.62 10.16
N GLY A 191 -21.45 -12.55 9.07
CA GLY A 191 -22.90 -12.39 9.12
C GLY A 191 -23.35 -11.07 9.73
N PHE A 192 -22.55 -10.00 9.60
CA PHE A 192 -22.88 -8.68 10.13
C PHE A 192 -23.17 -7.68 9.01
N VAL A 193 -24.27 -6.94 9.18
CA VAL A 193 -24.46 -5.65 8.50
C VAL A 193 -23.72 -4.61 9.33
N PRO A 194 -22.82 -3.80 8.74
CA PRO A 194 -22.07 -2.82 9.50
C PRO A 194 -22.98 -1.64 9.89
N CYS A 195 -23.79 -1.82 10.94
CA CYS A 195 -24.49 -0.73 11.62
C CYS A 195 -23.47 0.01 12.51
N GLY A 196 -23.09 1.23 12.12
CA GLY A 196 -22.14 2.06 12.87
C GLY A 196 -20.84 2.43 12.15
N LEU A 197 -20.73 2.23 10.83
CA LEU A 197 -19.68 2.86 9.99
C LEU A 197 -19.93 4.38 9.77
N ASN A 198 -20.47 5.06 10.78
CA ASN A 198 -20.72 6.50 10.72
C ASN A 198 -19.46 7.32 11.05
N ASP A 199 -18.34 6.66 11.41
CA ASP A 199 -17.08 7.31 11.75
C ASP A 199 -16.19 7.57 10.51
N LEU A 200 -16.37 8.78 9.96
CA LEU A 200 -15.46 9.80 9.38
C LEU A 200 -14.07 9.51 8.75
N ASP A 201 -13.55 8.29 8.65
CA ASP A 201 -12.38 8.01 7.79
C ASP A 201 -12.36 6.54 7.31
N PRO A 202 -12.52 6.29 5.99
CA PRO A 202 -12.56 4.95 5.43
C PRO A 202 -11.30 4.11 5.71
N VAL A 203 -10.14 4.76 5.84
CA VAL A 203 -8.85 4.12 6.10
C VAL A 203 -8.74 3.66 7.54
N SER A 204 -8.97 4.56 8.50
CA SER A 204 -8.98 4.25 9.93
C SER A 204 -9.93 3.10 10.26
N THR A 205 -11.09 3.09 9.63
CA THR A 205 -12.07 2.02 9.81
C THR A 205 -11.55 0.67 9.31
N THR A 206 -10.93 0.65 8.13
CA THR A 206 -10.36 -0.57 7.56
C THR A 206 -9.17 -1.08 8.39
N ALA A 207 -8.33 -0.18 8.90
CA ALA A 207 -7.25 -0.54 9.81
C ALA A 207 -7.79 -1.19 11.11
N LYS A 208 -8.85 -0.63 11.72
CA LYS A 208 -9.52 -1.24 12.89
C LYS A 208 -10.15 -2.60 12.57
N MET A 209 -10.63 -2.80 11.35
CA MET A 209 -11.12 -4.11 10.90
C MET A 209 -9.97 -5.10 10.79
N ILE A 210 -8.88 -4.74 10.12
CA ILE A 210 -7.68 -5.56 9.99
C ILE A 210 -7.05 -5.87 11.35
N ASP A 211 -7.23 -4.98 12.35
CA ASP A 211 -6.64 -5.18 13.66
C ASP A 211 -7.16 -6.42 14.42
N LYS A 212 -8.40 -6.82 14.13
CA LYS A 212 -9.05 -7.96 14.78
C LYS A 212 -8.51 -9.28 14.19
N PRO A 213 -7.91 -10.19 14.99
CA PRO A 213 -7.32 -11.43 14.47
C PRO A 213 -8.29 -12.29 13.63
N LYS A 214 -9.56 -12.36 14.06
CA LYS A 214 -10.60 -13.09 13.31
C LYS A 214 -10.85 -12.53 11.89
N ASN A 215 -10.66 -11.22 11.68
CA ASN A 215 -10.79 -10.61 10.36
C ASN A 215 -9.58 -10.91 9.49
N THR A 216 -8.37 -10.92 10.07
CA THR A 216 -7.17 -11.32 9.35
C THR A 216 -7.29 -12.75 8.83
N GLU A 217 -7.79 -13.68 9.64
CA GLU A 217 -8.01 -15.08 9.21
C GLU A 217 -9.05 -15.20 8.10
N ILE A 218 -10.07 -14.33 8.09
CA ILE A 218 -11.00 -14.24 6.96
C ILE A 218 -10.25 -13.76 5.72
N LEU A 219 -9.56 -12.62 5.81
CA LEU A 219 -8.91 -11.97 4.68
C LEU A 219 -7.81 -12.81 4.03
N LYS A 220 -7.17 -13.73 4.76
CA LYS A 220 -6.25 -14.73 4.20
C LYS A 220 -6.87 -15.59 3.10
N LYS A 221 -8.19 -15.77 3.10
CA LYS A 221 -8.91 -16.52 2.07
C LYS A 221 -9.30 -15.67 0.86
N PHE A 222 -9.26 -14.35 0.98
CA PHE A 222 -9.68 -13.40 -0.06
C PHE A 222 -8.48 -12.80 -0.81
N PHE A 223 -7.26 -13.11 -0.39
CA PHE A 223 -6.04 -12.71 -1.07
C PHE A 223 -5.01 -13.85 -1.02
N ASN A 224 -4.38 -14.15 -2.16
CA ASN A 224 -3.25 -15.06 -2.23
C ASN A 224 -1.96 -14.38 -1.75
N PHE A 225 -1.63 -14.51 -0.46
CA PHE A 225 -0.41 -13.97 0.12
C PHE A 225 0.86 -14.78 -0.21
N ASP A 226 0.74 -15.88 -0.92
CA ASP A 226 1.87 -16.73 -1.34
C ASP A 226 2.23 -16.54 -2.82
N LEU A 227 1.72 -15.46 -3.42
CA LEU A 227 2.03 -15.04 -4.78
C LEU A 227 3.54 -14.74 -4.93
N THR A 228 4.17 -15.25 -5.98
CA THR A 228 5.64 -15.18 -6.14
C THR A 228 6.12 -13.74 -6.32
N GLU A 229 5.33 -12.91 -7.00
CA GLU A 229 5.59 -11.49 -7.22
C GLU A 229 5.58 -10.66 -5.93
N LEU A 230 5.00 -11.18 -4.85
CA LEU A 230 5.01 -10.54 -3.53
C LEU A 230 6.31 -10.84 -2.75
N GLN A 231 7.04 -11.88 -3.14
CA GLN A 231 8.19 -12.37 -2.38
C GLN A 231 9.31 -11.32 -2.28
N ALA A 232 9.57 -10.57 -3.35
CA ALA A 232 10.57 -9.51 -3.34
C ALA A 232 10.28 -8.42 -2.30
N LEU A 233 9.01 -8.00 -2.19
CA LEU A 233 8.59 -7.05 -1.15
C LEU A 233 8.71 -7.66 0.25
N ILE A 234 8.31 -8.93 0.42
CA ILE A 234 8.40 -9.62 1.71
C ILE A 234 9.86 -9.73 2.15
N ASP A 235 10.76 -10.12 1.25
CA ASP A 235 12.19 -10.25 1.52
C ASP A 235 12.84 -8.90 1.82
N PHE A 236 12.44 -7.85 1.10
CA PHE A 236 12.88 -6.48 1.37
C PHE A 236 12.44 -5.97 2.75
N LEU A 237 11.24 -6.36 3.21
CA LEU A 237 10.67 -5.92 4.48
C LEU A 237 11.04 -6.82 5.67
N ASN A 238 11.63 -8.00 5.45
CA ASN A 238 12.09 -8.94 6.50
C ASN A 238 13.47 -8.59 7.02
#